data_AF-A0A9X5MU25-F1
#
_entry.id   AF-A0A9X5MU25-F1
#
_cell.length_a   1.000
_cell.length_b   1.000
_cell.length_c   1.000
_cell.angle_alpha   90.00
_cell.angle_beta   90.00
_cell.angle_gamma   90.00
#
_symmetry.space_group_name_H-M   'P 1'
#
loop_
_entity.id
_entity.type
_entity.pdbx_description
1 polymer ?
#
loop_
_entity_poly.entity_id
_entity_poly.type
_entity_poly.pdbx_seq_one_letter_code
_entity_poly.pdbx_strand_id
1 'polypeptide(L)'
;MNKYLKYISPNLNCIYNIMKINETLGKWENYNIEKGYTEITYSFPNWSALRGDKYKTLTTFNDKGKDLVRAKLQQWEDVANIKFIEVSDEKDTDLKFGMYNNLSEIGNYRSHSVRGFAFHPNNIEKKYKIAESKIEKVEDYTFSGQVWINMSDMNIEYITKSTITPEQQIKVNYFKSKADIIEYSIEEHDKYYILLKNNNARAHIDDSKNVLKEEPYTQKAISHEIGHALGLHHTFTRQQSIDCEENTYKYSIMAYNVPDSSDADHQGMHPLTPQLMDVYAIQATYGQNKSTHIGNTIYGFNSNTKKDYYSLKTSEDKIIACIWDAGGIDTFDFSKYTVDQKIDLSEGGFSDVGGLRANISIAYDTVIENAIGGSKSDIISGNDANNKLSGQCGDDTLYGKGGNDFLYGGEGNDYLYGEQGDDYLYGEQGDDYLIGSDGNDYLYGGEGNDYLWDSAGNNMLDGGLGNDILISSKGDDVLYGGEGNDYLDAGMGNNKLTGGTGYDTFSFNIENNDSSNLITDFESGIDKIFLYKKTDDGNITKKINIVNSNHLNNNEGNLYYDNVNNITNLKINTAEISTPQYLNINLIGKYEYEDLFC
;
A
#
# COMPACT_ATOMS: atom_id res chain seq x y z
N MET A 1 -21.24 2.46 -6.44
CA MET A 1 -20.89 2.69 -7.86
C MET A 1 -20.57 4.15 -8.18
N ASN A 2 -21.40 5.15 -7.83
CA ASN A 2 -21.11 6.57 -8.10
C ASN A 2 -20.12 7.27 -7.14
N LYS A 3 -19.76 6.66 -6.00
CA LYS A 3 -18.81 7.23 -5.03
C LYS A 3 -17.35 7.13 -5.52
N TYR A 4 -17.04 6.10 -6.32
CA TYR A 4 -15.68 5.72 -6.71
C TYR A 4 -15.10 6.50 -7.89
N LEU A 5 -15.94 7.00 -8.80
CA LEU A 5 -15.50 7.81 -9.93
C LEU A 5 -14.86 9.14 -9.51
N LYS A 6 -15.06 9.58 -8.26
CA LYS A 6 -14.50 10.83 -7.74
C LYS A 6 -13.01 10.72 -7.38
N TYR A 7 -12.52 9.50 -7.13
CA TYR A 7 -11.14 9.23 -6.66
C TYR A 7 -10.26 8.55 -7.70
N ILE A 8 -10.84 8.21 -8.86
CA ILE A 8 -10.15 7.52 -9.94
C ILE A 8 -9.61 8.55 -10.94
N SER A 9 -8.33 8.44 -11.31
CA SER A 9 -7.72 9.31 -12.33
C SER A 9 -8.52 9.25 -13.64
N PRO A 10 -8.56 10.32 -14.45
CA PRO A 10 -9.23 10.29 -15.75
C PRO A 10 -8.75 9.15 -16.66
N ASN A 11 -7.45 8.82 -16.61
CA ASN A 11 -6.86 7.72 -17.35
C ASN A 11 -7.35 6.36 -16.85
N LEU A 12 -7.35 6.15 -15.53
CA LEU A 12 -7.82 4.91 -14.92
C LEU A 12 -9.32 4.71 -15.21
N ASN A 13 -10.15 5.76 -15.14
CA ASN A 13 -11.54 5.67 -15.59
C ASN A 13 -11.65 5.33 -17.08
N CYS A 14 -10.77 5.87 -17.93
CA CYS A 14 -10.78 5.53 -19.35
C CYS A 14 -10.44 4.06 -19.60
N ILE A 15 -9.41 3.54 -18.94
CA ILE A 15 -9.03 2.11 -19.00
C ILE A 15 -10.15 1.23 -18.46
N TYR A 16 -10.78 1.62 -17.35
CA TYR A 16 -11.90 0.87 -16.79
C TYR A 16 -13.03 0.73 -17.82
N ASN A 17 -13.34 1.81 -18.54
CA ASN A 17 -14.36 1.79 -19.59
C ASN A 17 -13.96 0.94 -20.80
N ILE A 18 -12.65 0.76 -21.07
CA ILE A 18 -12.15 -0.17 -22.09
C ILE A 18 -12.27 -1.63 -21.60
N MET A 19 -11.93 -1.88 -20.34
CA MET A 19 -11.98 -3.21 -19.72
C MET A 19 -13.42 -3.70 -19.52
N LYS A 20 -14.37 -2.77 -19.36
CA LYS A 20 -15.81 -3.04 -19.26
C LYS A 20 -16.40 -3.29 -20.64
N ILE A 21 -17.26 -4.31 -20.77
CA ILE A 21 -18.21 -4.41 -21.90
C ILE A 21 -19.63 -4.11 -21.44
N ASN A 22 -20.42 -3.50 -22.34
CA ASN A 22 -21.87 -3.34 -22.30
C ASN A 22 -22.57 -4.38 -21.40
N GLU A 23 -23.29 -3.89 -20.39
CA GLU A 23 -23.75 -4.58 -19.18
C GLU A 23 -24.67 -5.81 -19.38
N THR A 24 -24.93 -6.25 -20.62
CA THR A 24 -25.91 -7.28 -20.95
C THR A 24 -25.34 -8.59 -21.52
N LEU A 25 -24.06 -8.68 -21.91
CA LEU A 25 -23.54 -9.89 -22.59
C LEU A 25 -22.17 -10.40 -22.08
N GLY A 26 -21.62 -9.82 -21.01
CA GLY A 26 -20.23 -10.07 -20.59
C GLY A 26 -20.03 -10.65 -19.19
N LYS A 27 -21.07 -11.15 -18.50
CA LYS A 27 -20.93 -11.72 -17.14
C LYS A 27 -21.82 -12.93 -16.90
N TRP A 28 -21.51 -13.74 -15.89
CA TRP A 28 -22.37 -14.85 -15.45
C TRP A 28 -23.57 -14.34 -14.63
N GLU A 29 -24.77 -14.86 -14.92
CA GLU A 29 -26.04 -14.32 -14.39
C GLU A 29 -26.67 -15.15 -13.25
N ASN A 30 -26.02 -16.25 -12.84
CA ASN A 30 -26.56 -17.15 -11.81
C ASN A 30 -26.35 -16.61 -10.38
N TYR A 31 -26.85 -15.40 -10.11
CA TYR A 31 -26.80 -14.77 -8.79
C TYR A 31 -27.79 -15.44 -7.83
N ASN A 32 -27.27 -15.98 -6.73
CA ASN A 32 -28.08 -16.58 -5.68
C ASN A 32 -28.43 -15.52 -4.63
N ILE A 33 -29.69 -15.05 -4.64
CA ILE A 33 -30.18 -14.00 -3.73
C ILE A 33 -30.06 -14.41 -2.26
N GLU A 34 -30.30 -15.68 -1.94
CA GLU A 34 -30.24 -16.16 -0.54
C GLU A 34 -28.80 -16.22 -0.02
N LYS A 35 -27.85 -16.55 -0.89
CA LYS A 35 -26.44 -16.71 -0.51
C LYS A 35 -25.60 -15.44 -0.70
N GLY A 36 -26.11 -14.47 -1.47
CA GLY A 36 -25.47 -13.17 -1.67
C GLY A 36 -24.35 -13.14 -2.72
N TYR A 37 -24.15 -14.23 -3.49
CA TYR A 37 -23.08 -14.35 -4.49
C TYR A 37 -23.54 -15.01 -5.79
N THR A 38 -22.76 -14.81 -6.86
CA THR A 38 -22.94 -15.52 -8.14
C THR A 38 -22.27 -16.88 -8.11
N GLU A 39 -23.04 -17.94 -8.38
CA GLU A 39 -22.50 -19.30 -8.49
C GLU A 39 -21.99 -19.55 -9.91
N ILE A 40 -20.71 -19.90 -10.04
CA ILE A 40 -20.05 -20.21 -11.31
C ILE A 40 -19.53 -21.64 -11.24
N THR A 41 -20.09 -22.53 -12.04
CA THR A 41 -19.66 -23.93 -12.09
C THR A 41 -18.41 -24.07 -12.94
N TYR A 42 -17.46 -24.88 -12.51
CA TYR A 42 -16.28 -25.20 -13.32
C TYR A 42 -15.96 -26.69 -13.33
N SER A 43 -15.23 -27.10 -14.36
CA SER A 43 -14.75 -28.48 -14.51
C SER A 43 -13.37 -28.52 -15.16
N PHE A 44 -12.73 -29.68 -15.07
CA PHE A 44 -11.53 -30.04 -15.83
C PHE A 44 -11.85 -31.19 -16.78
N PRO A 45 -12.45 -30.92 -17.95
CA PRO A 45 -12.83 -31.99 -18.86
C PRO A 45 -11.64 -32.84 -19.28
N ASN A 46 -11.89 -34.14 -19.48
CA ASN A 46 -10.87 -35.03 -20.05
C ASN A 46 -10.65 -34.78 -21.55
N TRP A 47 -10.08 -33.62 -21.89
CA TRP A 47 -9.77 -33.22 -23.26
C TRP A 47 -8.90 -34.24 -23.97
N SER A 48 -7.94 -34.86 -23.29
CA SER A 48 -7.09 -35.92 -23.85
C SER A 48 -7.90 -37.10 -24.39
N ALA A 49 -9.02 -37.46 -23.76
CA ALA A 49 -9.94 -38.48 -24.25
C ALA A 49 -10.93 -37.94 -25.31
N LEU A 50 -11.40 -36.71 -25.16
CA LEU A 50 -12.43 -36.10 -26.02
C LEU A 50 -11.89 -35.59 -27.37
N ARG A 51 -10.59 -35.29 -27.46
CA ARG A 51 -9.96 -34.61 -28.62
C ARG A 51 -10.01 -35.42 -29.93
N GLY A 52 -10.12 -36.75 -29.83
CA GLY A 52 -10.08 -37.65 -30.98
C GLY A 52 -8.88 -37.39 -31.91
N ASP A 53 -9.04 -37.67 -33.20
CA ASP A 53 -8.00 -37.41 -34.21
C ASP A 53 -8.03 -35.97 -34.75
N LYS A 54 -9.08 -35.22 -34.44
CA LYS A 54 -9.30 -33.86 -34.96
C LYS A 54 -8.36 -32.84 -34.31
N TYR A 55 -8.16 -32.97 -33.01
CA TYR A 55 -7.37 -32.06 -32.19
C TYR A 55 -6.10 -32.78 -31.73
N LYS A 56 -4.95 -32.31 -32.19
CA LYS A 56 -3.67 -33.01 -32.04
C LYS A 56 -3.02 -32.77 -30.68
N THR A 57 -3.14 -31.55 -30.16
CA THR A 57 -2.31 -31.06 -29.05
C THR A 57 -3.09 -30.64 -27.81
N LEU A 58 -4.43 -30.63 -27.86
CA LEU A 58 -5.28 -30.34 -26.70
C LEU A 58 -5.10 -31.42 -25.62
N THR A 59 -5.00 -31.07 -24.35
CA THR A 59 -4.75 -32.02 -23.25
C THR A 59 -5.38 -31.50 -21.95
N THR A 60 -5.44 -32.38 -20.96
CA THR A 60 -6.09 -32.13 -19.66
C THR A 60 -5.06 -31.73 -18.62
N PHE A 61 -5.39 -30.85 -17.68
CA PHE A 61 -4.49 -30.58 -16.55
C PHE A 61 -4.20 -31.85 -15.73
N ASN A 62 -2.95 -32.03 -15.32
CA ASN A 62 -2.64 -32.93 -14.20
C ASN A 62 -3.08 -32.33 -12.86
N ASP A 63 -3.00 -33.10 -11.79
CA ASP A 63 -3.54 -32.69 -10.48
C ASP A 63 -2.86 -31.43 -9.92
N LYS A 64 -1.54 -31.27 -10.10
CA LYS A 64 -0.85 -30.03 -9.70
C LYS A 64 -1.35 -28.80 -10.46
N GLY A 65 -1.54 -28.93 -11.76
CA GLY A 65 -2.09 -27.87 -12.59
C GLY A 65 -3.53 -27.52 -12.22
N LYS A 66 -4.35 -28.52 -11.86
CA LYS A 66 -5.69 -28.30 -11.33
C LYS A 66 -5.64 -27.54 -10.01
N ASP A 67 -4.75 -27.90 -9.10
CA ASP A 67 -4.57 -27.22 -7.81
C ASP A 67 -4.14 -25.75 -8.01
N LEU A 68 -3.26 -25.48 -8.97
CA LEU A 68 -2.88 -24.12 -9.33
C LEU A 68 -4.09 -23.31 -9.86
N VAL A 69 -4.91 -23.89 -10.75
CA VAL A 69 -6.14 -23.25 -11.23
C VAL A 69 -7.11 -22.98 -10.08
N ARG A 70 -7.31 -23.94 -9.18
CA ARG A 70 -8.15 -23.75 -7.97
C ARG A 70 -7.64 -22.61 -7.10
N ALA A 71 -6.33 -22.50 -6.91
CA ALA A 71 -5.72 -21.39 -6.17
C ALA A 71 -5.99 -20.03 -6.84
N LYS A 72 -5.94 -19.95 -8.17
CA LYS A 72 -6.27 -18.71 -8.91
C LYS A 72 -7.76 -18.38 -8.90
N LEU A 73 -8.63 -19.38 -8.99
CA LEU A 73 -10.06 -19.19 -8.77
C LEU A 73 -10.35 -18.64 -7.36
N GLN A 74 -9.69 -19.18 -6.34
CA GLN A 74 -9.83 -18.69 -4.97
C GLN A 74 -9.41 -17.21 -4.86
N GLN A 75 -8.36 -16.76 -5.56
CA GLN A 75 -7.97 -15.33 -5.54
C GLN A 75 -9.07 -14.40 -6.10
N TRP A 76 -9.80 -14.82 -7.14
CA TRP A 76 -10.94 -14.06 -7.66
C TRP A 76 -12.15 -14.10 -6.73
N GLU A 77 -12.38 -15.24 -6.07
CA GLU A 77 -13.42 -15.39 -5.04
C GLU A 77 -13.09 -14.57 -3.78
N ASP A 78 -11.81 -14.46 -3.39
CA ASP A 78 -11.38 -13.67 -2.24
C ASP A 78 -11.78 -12.18 -2.42
N VAL A 79 -11.81 -11.65 -3.65
CA VAL A 79 -12.06 -10.22 -3.91
C VAL A 79 -13.49 -9.87 -4.35
N ALA A 80 -14.27 -10.83 -4.88
CA ALA A 80 -15.61 -10.59 -5.43
C ALA A 80 -16.65 -11.60 -4.97
N ASN A 81 -17.94 -11.21 -4.97
CA ASN A 81 -19.09 -12.04 -4.59
C ASN A 81 -19.40 -13.12 -5.63
N ILE A 82 -18.45 -14.03 -5.80
CA ILE A 82 -18.48 -15.18 -6.68
C ILE A 82 -18.24 -16.40 -5.83
N LYS A 83 -18.90 -17.51 -6.15
CA LYS A 83 -18.54 -18.82 -5.61
C LYS A 83 -18.25 -19.78 -6.75
N PHE A 84 -17.02 -20.28 -6.80
CA PHE A 84 -16.66 -21.32 -7.76
C PHE A 84 -17.07 -22.69 -7.24
N ILE A 85 -17.76 -23.46 -8.07
CA ILE A 85 -18.26 -24.79 -7.72
C ILE A 85 -17.71 -25.80 -8.71
N GLU A 86 -16.78 -26.64 -8.25
CA GLU A 86 -16.30 -27.76 -9.07
C GLU A 86 -17.41 -28.80 -9.23
N VAL A 87 -17.71 -29.16 -10.47
CA VAL A 87 -18.69 -30.20 -10.80
C VAL A 87 -18.10 -31.18 -11.80
N SER A 88 -18.78 -32.32 -11.98
CA SER A 88 -18.41 -33.34 -12.96
C SER A 88 -18.39 -32.79 -14.39
N ASP A 89 -17.44 -33.27 -15.19
CA ASP A 89 -17.25 -32.97 -16.61
C ASP A 89 -18.16 -33.81 -17.54
N GLU A 90 -19.18 -34.46 -17.01
CA GLU A 90 -20.18 -35.19 -17.81
C GLU A 90 -21.20 -34.24 -18.48
N LYS A 91 -21.18 -32.95 -18.12
CA LYS A 91 -22.06 -31.89 -18.63
C LYS A 91 -21.28 -30.59 -18.81
N ASP A 92 -21.82 -29.71 -19.64
CA ASP A 92 -21.25 -28.37 -19.85
C ASP A 92 -21.35 -27.50 -18.57
N THR A 93 -20.27 -26.78 -18.27
CA THR A 93 -20.10 -25.91 -17.09
C THR A 93 -19.93 -24.45 -17.52
N ASP A 94 -20.01 -23.50 -16.57
CA ASP A 94 -19.70 -22.09 -16.87
C ASP A 94 -18.26 -21.96 -17.34
N LEU A 95 -17.32 -22.43 -16.54
CA LEU A 95 -15.89 -22.46 -16.87
C LEU A 95 -15.41 -23.87 -17.16
N LYS A 96 -14.51 -24.03 -18.12
CA LYS A 96 -13.81 -25.30 -18.35
C LYS A 96 -12.37 -25.06 -18.73
N PHE A 97 -11.49 -25.81 -18.08
CA PHE A 97 -10.05 -25.59 -18.17
C PHE A 97 -9.41 -26.68 -19.01
N GLY A 98 -8.63 -26.29 -20.00
CA GLY A 98 -7.83 -27.18 -20.83
C GLY A 98 -6.44 -26.62 -21.11
N MET A 99 -5.58 -27.48 -21.63
CA MET A 99 -4.23 -27.11 -22.04
C MET A 99 -4.03 -27.45 -23.51
N TYR A 100 -3.06 -26.79 -24.14
CA TYR A 100 -2.61 -27.16 -25.47
C TYR A 100 -1.11 -26.99 -25.59
N ASN A 101 -0.50 -27.73 -26.50
CA ASN A 101 0.95 -27.73 -26.67
C ASN A 101 1.35 -27.04 -28.00
N ASN A 102 1.66 -25.75 -27.92
CA ASN A 102 2.05 -24.82 -28.98
C ASN A 102 0.98 -24.54 -30.08
N LEU A 103 0.27 -25.57 -30.53
CA LEU A 103 -0.86 -25.46 -31.45
C LEU A 103 -2.17 -25.53 -30.66
N SER A 104 -3.07 -24.57 -30.87
CA SER A 104 -4.47 -24.68 -30.48
C SER A 104 -5.35 -24.61 -31.72
N GLU A 105 -6.03 -25.71 -32.04
CA GLU A 105 -6.97 -25.75 -33.16
C GLU A 105 -8.32 -25.11 -32.84
N ILE A 106 -8.63 -24.88 -31.55
CA ILE A 106 -9.85 -24.19 -31.11
C ILE A 106 -9.75 -22.69 -31.37
N GLY A 107 -8.69 -22.05 -30.87
CA GLY A 107 -8.47 -20.61 -31.06
C GLY A 107 -7.77 -20.26 -32.38
N ASN A 108 -7.37 -21.28 -33.16
CA ASN A 108 -6.51 -21.16 -34.33
C ASN A 108 -5.19 -20.41 -34.04
N TYR A 109 -4.69 -20.56 -32.80
CA TYR A 109 -3.40 -20.01 -32.39
C TYR A 109 -2.28 -21.00 -32.71
N ARG A 110 -1.23 -20.48 -33.35
CA ARG A 110 -0.05 -21.27 -33.78
C ARG A 110 1.24 -20.61 -33.33
N SER A 111 1.22 -19.99 -32.16
CA SER A 111 2.30 -19.14 -31.70
C SER A 111 2.76 -19.50 -30.30
N HIS A 112 4.08 -19.70 -30.20
CA HIS A 112 4.83 -19.81 -28.96
C HIS A 112 4.74 -18.56 -28.08
N SER A 113 4.37 -17.41 -28.67
CA SER A 113 4.20 -16.15 -27.93
C SER A 113 2.88 -16.08 -27.17
N VAL A 114 1.90 -16.92 -27.50
CA VAL A 114 0.60 -16.94 -26.83
C VAL A 114 0.67 -17.93 -25.67
N ARG A 115 0.46 -17.43 -24.45
CA ARG A 115 0.50 -18.22 -23.21
C ARG A 115 -0.84 -18.84 -22.83
N GLY A 116 -1.91 -18.29 -23.36
CA GLY A 116 -3.25 -18.81 -23.20
C GLY A 116 -4.25 -17.99 -24.00
N PHE A 117 -5.49 -18.42 -23.94
CA PHE A 117 -6.64 -17.63 -24.37
C PHE A 117 -7.88 -18.14 -23.64
N ALA A 118 -8.88 -17.28 -23.53
CA ALA A 118 -10.19 -17.63 -23.00
C ALA A 118 -11.32 -17.02 -23.81
N PHE A 119 -12.50 -17.61 -23.66
CA PHE A 119 -13.73 -17.05 -24.20
C PHE A 119 -14.56 -16.44 -23.07
N HIS A 120 -15.12 -15.26 -23.34
CA HIS A 120 -15.97 -14.55 -22.40
C HIS A 120 -17.26 -15.31 -22.04
N PRO A 121 -17.94 -14.90 -20.95
CA PRO A 121 -19.29 -15.36 -20.64
C PRO A 121 -20.27 -15.10 -21.79
N ASN A 122 -21.13 -16.08 -22.07
CA ASN A 122 -22.19 -16.00 -23.07
C ASN A 122 -23.38 -16.85 -22.61
N ASN A 123 -24.24 -16.25 -21.79
CA ASN A 123 -25.40 -16.91 -21.20
C ASN A 123 -26.40 -17.38 -22.27
N ILE A 124 -26.43 -16.72 -23.44
CA ILE A 124 -27.30 -17.10 -24.56
C ILE A 124 -26.86 -18.44 -25.13
N GLU A 125 -25.57 -18.57 -25.49
CA GLU A 125 -25.01 -19.84 -25.98
C GLU A 125 -25.27 -20.97 -24.98
N LYS A 126 -25.01 -20.71 -23.69
CA LYS A 126 -25.23 -21.68 -22.62
C LYS A 126 -26.70 -22.09 -22.50
N LYS A 127 -27.63 -21.12 -22.48
CA LYS A 127 -29.07 -21.39 -22.36
C LYS A 127 -29.61 -22.24 -23.51
N TYR A 128 -29.17 -21.97 -24.74
CA TYR A 128 -29.60 -22.74 -25.92
C TYR A 128 -28.93 -24.10 -26.05
N LYS A 129 -27.85 -24.37 -25.28
CA LYS A 129 -27.19 -25.67 -25.21
C LYS A 129 -27.72 -26.58 -24.09
N ILE A 130 -28.53 -26.08 -23.14
CA ILE A 130 -28.99 -26.88 -21.98
C ILE A 130 -30.21 -27.76 -22.32
N ALA A 131 -29.93 -29.05 -22.53
CA ALA A 131 -30.32 -30.18 -21.67
C ALA A 131 -30.35 -31.47 -22.51
N GLU A 132 -29.61 -32.51 -22.08
CA GLU A 132 -29.61 -33.93 -22.56
C GLU A 132 -28.44 -34.42 -23.44
N SER A 133 -27.58 -33.58 -24.01
CA SER A 133 -26.43 -34.10 -24.75
C SER A 133 -25.30 -34.51 -23.80
N LYS A 134 -25.14 -35.82 -23.62
CA LYS A 134 -23.94 -36.43 -23.04
C LYS A 134 -22.70 -35.87 -23.75
N ILE A 135 -21.68 -35.47 -22.98
CA ILE A 135 -20.39 -35.05 -23.52
C ILE A 135 -19.66 -36.29 -24.06
N GLU A 136 -19.42 -36.33 -25.37
CA GLU A 136 -18.67 -37.42 -26.03
C GLU A 136 -17.47 -36.91 -26.84
N LYS A 137 -17.47 -35.63 -27.21
CA LYS A 137 -16.39 -34.96 -27.95
C LYS A 137 -16.25 -33.50 -27.54
N VAL A 138 -15.13 -32.88 -27.92
CA VAL A 138 -14.79 -31.48 -27.59
C VAL A 138 -15.90 -30.49 -27.96
N GLU A 139 -16.54 -30.66 -29.12
CA GLU A 139 -17.56 -29.74 -29.63
C GLU A 139 -18.88 -29.76 -28.85
N ASP A 140 -19.08 -30.77 -27.99
CA ASP A 140 -20.25 -30.85 -27.13
C ASP A 140 -20.18 -29.81 -26.00
N TYR A 141 -19.01 -29.25 -25.70
CA TYR A 141 -18.84 -28.08 -24.82
C TYR A 141 -19.09 -26.75 -25.54
N THR A 142 -19.81 -25.82 -24.93
CA THR A 142 -19.87 -24.41 -25.42
C THR A 142 -18.47 -23.81 -25.48
N PHE A 143 -18.26 -22.84 -26.37
CA PHE A 143 -17.02 -22.06 -26.35
C PHE A 143 -16.96 -21.13 -25.15
N SER A 144 -18.09 -20.54 -24.76
CA SER A 144 -18.18 -19.64 -23.61
C SER A 144 -17.48 -20.19 -22.36
N GLY A 145 -16.62 -19.39 -21.73
CA GLY A 145 -15.93 -19.76 -20.50
C GLY A 145 -14.89 -20.89 -20.63
N GLN A 146 -14.55 -21.32 -21.86
CA GLN A 146 -13.36 -22.14 -22.03
C GLN A 146 -12.10 -21.32 -21.78
N VAL A 147 -11.19 -21.88 -20.98
CA VAL A 147 -9.88 -21.33 -20.65
C VAL A 147 -8.81 -22.31 -21.08
N TRP A 148 -7.89 -21.85 -21.94
CA TRP A 148 -6.86 -22.68 -22.56
C TRP A 148 -5.48 -22.15 -22.25
N ILE A 149 -4.62 -22.98 -21.64
CA ILE A 149 -3.25 -22.61 -21.28
C ILE A 149 -2.23 -23.31 -22.17
N ASN A 150 -1.28 -22.56 -22.70
CA ASN A 150 -0.19 -23.10 -23.51
C ASN A 150 0.91 -23.68 -22.61
N MET A 151 1.12 -24.98 -22.69
CA MET A 151 2.11 -25.70 -21.89
C MET A 151 3.47 -25.87 -22.58
N SER A 152 3.63 -25.35 -23.80
CA SER A 152 4.83 -25.58 -24.60
C SER A 152 6.09 -24.99 -23.95
N ASP A 153 7.13 -25.81 -23.82
CA ASP A 153 8.46 -25.38 -23.36
C ASP A 153 9.33 -25.03 -24.56
N MET A 154 9.18 -23.79 -25.04
CA MET A 154 9.80 -23.33 -26.28
C MET A 154 11.19 -22.76 -26.02
N ASN A 155 12.20 -23.36 -26.67
CA ASN A 155 13.51 -22.76 -26.87
C ASN A 155 13.49 -21.89 -28.14
N ILE A 156 13.90 -20.63 -28.01
CA ILE A 156 13.85 -19.62 -29.06
C ILE A 156 15.28 -19.17 -29.39
N GLU A 157 15.65 -19.23 -30.66
CA GLU A 157 16.94 -18.76 -31.15
C GLU A 157 16.75 -17.79 -32.32
N TYR A 158 17.40 -16.63 -32.21
CA TYR A 158 17.40 -15.61 -33.25
C TYR A 158 18.66 -15.73 -34.09
N ILE A 159 18.50 -15.85 -35.41
CA ILE A 159 19.62 -15.91 -36.36
C ILE A 159 19.50 -14.76 -37.35
N THR A 160 20.40 -13.78 -37.24
CA THR A 160 20.46 -12.64 -38.15
C THR A 160 20.96 -13.06 -39.53
N LYS A 161 20.18 -12.76 -40.57
CA LYS A 161 20.46 -13.18 -41.96
C LYS A 161 21.74 -12.56 -42.51
N SER A 162 22.06 -11.32 -42.16
CA SER A 162 23.25 -10.61 -42.67
C SER A 162 24.57 -11.14 -42.10
N THR A 163 24.54 -11.84 -40.96
CA THR A 163 25.72 -12.36 -40.28
C THR A 163 25.64 -13.87 -40.06
N ILE A 164 24.80 -14.56 -40.83
CA ILE A 164 24.53 -15.99 -40.66
C ILE A 164 25.79 -16.81 -40.99
N THR A 165 26.16 -17.72 -40.09
CA THR A 165 27.27 -18.65 -40.34
C THR A 165 26.80 -19.88 -41.14
N PRO A 166 27.72 -20.61 -41.80
CA PRO A 166 27.36 -21.87 -42.47
C PRO A 166 26.68 -22.88 -41.53
N GLU A 167 27.09 -22.95 -40.27
CA GLU A 167 26.49 -23.82 -39.25
C GLU A 167 25.05 -23.39 -38.89
N GLN A 168 24.84 -22.10 -38.69
CA GLN A 168 23.52 -21.53 -38.47
C GLN A 168 22.59 -21.75 -39.68
N GLN A 169 23.11 -21.66 -40.90
CA GLN A 169 22.33 -21.94 -42.11
C GLN A 169 21.92 -23.43 -42.21
N ILE A 170 22.79 -24.35 -41.79
CA ILE A 170 22.43 -25.78 -41.67
C ILE A 170 21.30 -25.95 -40.65
N LYS A 171 21.38 -25.28 -39.51
CA LYS A 171 20.34 -25.30 -38.47
C LYS A 171 19.01 -24.75 -38.98
N VAL A 172 19.02 -23.61 -39.68
CA VAL A 172 17.82 -23.04 -40.34
C VAL A 172 17.21 -24.05 -41.31
N ASN A 173 18.01 -24.67 -42.17
CA ASN A 173 17.53 -25.67 -43.14
C ASN A 173 16.96 -26.91 -42.44
N TYR A 174 17.59 -27.35 -41.33
CA TYR A 174 17.11 -28.44 -40.51
C TYR A 174 15.71 -28.13 -39.93
N PHE A 175 15.54 -26.94 -39.31
CA PHE A 175 14.24 -26.50 -38.80
C PHE A 175 13.20 -26.42 -39.92
N LYS A 176 13.52 -25.85 -41.08
CA LYS A 176 12.63 -25.83 -42.26
C LYS A 176 12.19 -27.25 -42.67
N SER A 177 13.10 -28.22 -42.64
CA SER A 177 12.80 -29.61 -43.02
C SER A 177 12.00 -30.40 -41.98
N LYS A 178 12.00 -29.95 -40.71
CA LYS A 178 11.34 -30.61 -39.58
C LYS A 178 10.11 -29.88 -39.07
N ALA A 179 9.81 -28.70 -39.62
CA ALA A 179 8.73 -27.85 -39.15
C ALA A 179 7.38 -28.57 -39.19
N ASP A 180 6.82 -28.83 -38.02
CA ASP A 180 5.52 -29.46 -37.82
C ASP A 180 4.60 -28.60 -36.93
N ILE A 181 5.07 -27.41 -36.54
CA ILE A 181 4.42 -26.44 -35.64
C ILE A 181 4.34 -26.94 -34.19
N ILE A 182 4.55 -28.23 -33.91
CA ILE A 182 4.41 -28.80 -32.57
C ILE A 182 5.78 -28.94 -31.90
N GLU A 183 6.72 -29.63 -32.55
CA GLU A 183 8.10 -29.83 -32.08
C GLU A 183 9.05 -28.79 -32.65
N TYR A 184 8.96 -28.52 -33.95
CA TYR A 184 9.79 -27.53 -34.63
C TYR A 184 8.91 -26.49 -35.32
N SER A 185 9.23 -25.23 -35.10
CA SER A 185 8.68 -24.10 -35.84
C SER A 185 9.80 -23.16 -36.29
N ILE A 186 9.56 -22.46 -37.39
CA ILE A 186 10.46 -21.43 -37.90
C ILE A 186 9.64 -20.25 -38.38
N GLU A 187 10.01 -19.05 -37.92
CA GLU A 187 9.52 -17.80 -38.47
C GLU A 187 10.61 -17.14 -39.29
N GLU A 188 10.26 -16.72 -40.50
CA GLU A 188 11.17 -16.02 -41.39
C GLU A 188 10.76 -14.56 -41.48
N HIS A 189 11.61 -13.69 -40.92
CA HIS A 189 11.47 -12.24 -41.00
C HIS A 189 12.50 -11.67 -41.99
N ASP A 190 12.36 -10.41 -42.38
CA ASP A 190 13.25 -9.79 -43.37
C ASP A 190 14.73 -9.82 -42.95
N LYS A 191 15.00 -9.63 -41.65
CA LYS A 191 16.36 -9.48 -41.11
C LYS A 191 16.88 -10.71 -40.35
N TYR A 192 16.00 -11.59 -39.88
CA TYR A 192 16.38 -12.72 -39.04
C TYR A 192 15.44 -13.91 -39.24
N TYR A 193 15.91 -15.09 -38.84
CA TYR A 193 15.07 -16.26 -38.57
C TYR A 193 14.83 -16.36 -37.07
N ILE A 194 13.63 -16.80 -36.69
CA ILE A 194 13.35 -17.29 -35.32
C ILE A 194 13.21 -18.81 -35.40
N LEU A 195 14.14 -19.54 -34.78
CA LEU A 195 14.08 -20.99 -34.67
C LEU A 195 13.46 -21.36 -33.33
N LEU A 196 12.45 -22.23 -33.37
CA LEU A 196 11.59 -22.53 -32.24
C LEU A 196 11.53 -24.03 -32.04
N LYS A 197 12.15 -24.53 -30.96
CA LYS A 197 12.11 -25.95 -30.61
C LYS A 197 11.31 -26.14 -29.33
N ASN A 198 10.27 -26.95 -29.40
CA ASN A 198 9.49 -27.33 -28.24
C ASN A 198 10.14 -28.53 -27.52
N ASN A 199 10.71 -28.28 -26.35
CA ASN A 199 11.41 -29.31 -25.59
C ASN A 199 10.45 -30.36 -24.99
N ASN A 200 9.17 -30.03 -24.85
CA ASN A 200 8.15 -30.91 -24.29
C ASN A 200 7.04 -31.23 -25.32
N ALA A 201 7.38 -31.29 -26.61
CA ALA A 201 6.42 -31.46 -27.72
C ALA A 201 5.46 -32.65 -27.59
N ARG A 202 5.84 -33.70 -26.85
CA ARG A 202 5.00 -34.90 -26.62
C ARG A 202 4.26 -34.92 -25.30
N ALA A 203 4.39 -33.88 -24.47
CA ALA A 203 3.81 -33.86 -23.13
C ALA A 203 2.27 -33.86 -23.14
N HIS A 204 1.63 -33.47 -24.25
CA HIS A 204 0.17 -33.58 -24.43
C HIS A 204 -0.33 -35.01 -24.65
N ILE A 205 0.56 -35.98 -24.88
CA ILE A 205 0.19 -37.38 -25.13
C ILE A 205 0.00 -38.14 -23.82
N ASP A 206 0.75 -37.76 -22.78
CA ASP A 206 0.78 -38.40 -21.48
C ASP A 206 0.55 -37.35 -20.41
N ASP A 207 -0.67 -37.32 -19.86
CA ASP A 207 -1.08 -36.29 -18.91
C ASP A 207 -0.22 -36.29 -17.63
N SER A 208 0.46 -37.40 -17.30
CA SER A 208 1.40 -37.40 -16.16
C SER A 208 2.65 -36.54 -16.40
N LYS A 209 2.94 -36.19 -17.66
CA LYS A 209 4.11 -35.41 -18.07
C LYS A 209 3.79 -33.96 -18.44
N ASN A 210 2.53 -33.56 -18.42
CA ASN A 210 2.12 -32.19 -18.79
C ASN A 210 2.24 -31.17 -17.66
N VAL A 211 3.39 -31.19 -16.96
CA VAL A 211 3.65 -30.31 -15.83
C VAL A 211 3.75 -28.86 -16.31
N LEU A 212 2.79 -28.03 -15.88
CA LEU A 212 2.90 -26.58 -15.99
C LEU A 212 4.05 -26.11 -15.13
N LYS A 213 4.83 -25.20 -15.68
CA LYS A 213 5.85 -24.53 -14.90
C LYS A 213 5.17 -23.48 -14.01
N GLU A 214 5.51 -23.48 -12.72
CA GLU A 214 4.83 -22.66 -11.71
C GLU A 214 5.47 -21.27 -11.55
N GLU A 215 6.23 -20.77 -12.53
CA GLU A 215 6.81 -19.43 -12.48
C GLU A 215 5.73 -18.33 -12.46
N PRO A 216 6.05 -17.14 -11.90
CA PRO A 216 5.10 -16.03 -11.79
C PRO A 216 4.41 -15.64 -13.10
N TYR A 217 5.11 -15.72 -14.24
CA TYR A 217 4.51 -15.38 -15.53
C TYR A 217 3.40 -16.35 -15.96
N THR A 218 3.58 -17.66 -15.74
CA THR A 218 2.55 -18.66 -16.03
C THR A 218 1.37 -18.53 -15.06
N GLN A 219 1.66 -18.26 -13.78
CA GLN A 219 0.60 -17.99 -12.80
C GLN A 219 -0.24 -16.75 -13.16
N LYS A 220 0.42 -15.67 -13.60
CA LYS A 220 -0.25 -14.46 -14.10
C LYS A 220 -1.12 -14.79 -15.32
N ALA A 221 -0.59 -15.55 -16.28
CA ALA A 221 -1.34 -15.93 -17.48
C ALA A 221 -2.61 -16.73 -17.14
N ILE A 222 -2.54 -17.69 -16.23
CA ILE A 222 -3.73 -18.44 -15.78
C ILE A 222 -4.77 -17.49 -15.18
N SER A 223 -4.34 -16.58 -14.29
CA SER A 223 -5.25 -15.62 -13.65
C SER A 223 -5.85 -14.64 -14.67
N HIS A 224 -5.06 -14.19 -15.64
CA HIS A 224 -5.49 -13.34 -16.76
C HIS A 224 -6.59 -14.01 -17.60
N GLU A 225 -6.39 -15.26 -18.01
CA GLU A 225 -7.39 -15.97 -18.80
C GLU A 225 -8.68 -16.27 -18.00
N ILE A 226 -8.56 -16.50 -16.70
CA ILE A 226 -9.73 -16.56 -15.80
C ILE A 226 -10.45 -15.21 -15.80
N GLY A 227 -9.73 -14.08 -15.72
CA GLY A 227 -10.30 -12.74 -15.82
C GLY A 227 -11.15 -12.55 -17.08
N HIS A 228 -10.65 -12.98 -18.24
CA HIS A 228 -11.44 -13.01 -19.49
C HIS A 228 -12.69 -13.87 -19.38
N ALA A 229 -12.57 -15.09 -18.85
CA ALA A 229 -13.71 -15.99 -18.67
C ALA A 229 -14.72 -15.53 -17.60
N LEU A 230 -14.34 -14.55 -16.76
CA LEU A 230 -15.22 -13.83 -15.86
C LEU A 230 -15.83 -12.56 -16.46
N GLY A 231 -15.32 -12.10 -17.62
CA GLY A 231 -15.87 -10.96 -18.35
C GLY A 231 -14.96 -9.75 -18.46
N LEU A 232 -13.74 -9.79 -17.93
CA LEU A 232 -12.80 -8.67 -18.04
C LEU A 232 -12.17 -8.64 -19.42
N HIS A 233 -12.02 -7.46 -20.01
CA HIS A 233 -11.28 -7.27 -21.25
C HIS A 233 -9.85 -6.82 -20.96
N HIS A 234 -9.01 -6.88 -21.99
CA HIS A 234 -7.73 -6.19 -21.96
C HIS A 234 -7.94 -4.69 -21.67
N THR A 235 -6.90 -4.05 -21.16
CA THR A 235 -6.82 -2.59 -20.98
C THR A 235 -6.78 -1.80 -22.32
N PHE A 236 -6.83 -2.50 -23.45
CA PHE A 236 -6.80 -1.97 -24.80
C PHE A 236 -7.71 -2.79 -25.73
N THR A 237 -8.04 -2.23 -26.88
CA THR A 237 -8.68 -2.94 -28.00
C THR A 237 -7.89 -2.71 -29.28
N ARG A 238 -8.25 -3.41 -30.37
CA ARG A 238 -7.67 -3.15 -31.70
C ARG A 238 -7.91 -1.71 -32.20
N GLN A 239 -8.95 -1.04 -31.70
CA GLN A 239 -9.38 0.28 -32.16
C GLN A 239 -8.97 1.39 -31.18
N GLN A 240 -8.75 1.04 -29.91
CA GLN A 240 -8.49 1.99 -28.83
C GLN A 240 -7.39 1.43 -27.94
N SER A 241 -6.22 2.06 -27.98
CA SER A 241 -5.12 1.85 -27.04
C SER A 241 -4.69 3.22 -26.56
N ILE A 242 -4.52 3.38 -25.26
CA ILE A 242 -4.07 4.64 -24.65
C ILE A 242 -2.66 4.41 -24.14
N ASP A 243 -1.77 5.31 -24.53
CA ASP A 243 -0.41 5.35 -24.02
C ASP A 243 -0.43 6.13 -22.71
N CYS A 244 -0.52 5.40 -21.59
CA CYS A 244 -0.58 5.94 -20.23
C CYS A 244 -0.05 4.90 -19.25
N GLU A 245 0.44 5.37 -18.11
CA GLU A 245 1.03 4.54 -17.04
C GLU A 245 0.05 3.48 -16.53
N GLU A 246 -1.24 3.83 -16.47
CA GLU A 246 -2.28 2.92 -16.00
C GLU A 246 -2.53 1.72 -16.93
N ASN A 247 -2.05 1.76 -18.18
CA ASN A 247 -2.16 0.68 -19.16
C ASN A 247 -0.97 -0.29 -19.06
N THR A 248 -0.65 -0.75 -17.85
CA THR A 248 0.50 -1.62 -17.57
C THR A 248 0.13 -2.68 -16.52
N TYR A 249 0.96 -3.72 -16.40
CA TYR A 249 0.69 -4.78 -15.43
C TYR A 249 0.86 -4.37 -13.96
N LYS A 250 1.34 -3.16 -13.67
CA LYS A 250 1.27 -2.54 -12.34
C LYS A 250 -0.19 -2.40 -11.87
N TYR A 251 -1.08 -1.99 -12.78
CA TYR A 251 -2.47 -1.69 -12.45
C TYR A 251 -3.42 -2.84 -12.78
N SER A 252 -3.15 -3.61 -13.83
CA SER A 252 -4.01 -4.71 -14.27
C SER A 252 -3.22 -5.86 -14.89
N ILE A 253 -3.46 -7.08 -14.43
CA ILE A 253 -2.92 -8.28 -15.10
C ILE A 253 -3.48 -8.44 -16.52
N MET A 254 -4.56 -7.73 -16.88
CA MET A 254 -5.14 -7.68 -18.22
C MET A 254 -4.35 -6.79 -19.20
N ALA A 255 -3.34 -6.06 -18.73
CA ALA A 255 -2.46 -5.27 -19.57
C ALA A 255 -1.31 -6.11 -20.16
N TYR A 256 -0.88 -5.74 -21.36
CA TYR A 256 0.30 -6.35 -22.01
C TYR A 256 1.58 -5.54 -21.79
N ASN A 257 1.46 -4.25 -21.50
CA ASN A 257 2.63 -3.39 -21.34
C ASN A 257 3.29 -3.59 -19.97
N VAL A 258 4.61 -3.44 -19.98
CA VAL A 258 5.45 -3.34 -18.79
C VAL A 258 5.43 -1.89 -18.32
N PRO A 259 5.34 -1.62 -17.01
CA PRO A 259 5.48 -0.25 -16.51
C PRO A 259 6.85 0.31 -16.85
N ASP A 260 6.93 1.62 -17.08
CA ASP A 260 8.21 2.31 -17.16
C ASP A 260 8.89 2.27 -15.78
N SER A 261 10.21 2.14 -15.75
CA SER A 261 11.02 2.12 -14.52
C SER A 261 10.82 3.33 -13.60
N SER A 262 10.38 4.47 -14.16
CA SER A 262 10.04 5.66 -13.39
C SER A 262 8.71 5.54 -12.64
N ASP A 263 7.76 4.73 -13.14
CA ASP A 263 6.43 4.48 -12.58
C ASP A 263 6.40 3.23 -11.66
N ALA A 264 7.11 2.16 -12.05
CA ALA A 264 7.36 0.99 -11.21
C ALA A 264 8.61 0.21 -11.66
N ASP A 265 9.29 -0.40 -10.69
CA ASP A 265 10.38 -1.34 -10.94
C ASP A 265 10.12 -2.64 -10.18
N HIS A 266 9.71 -3.65 -10.94
CA HIS A 266 9.41 -4.99 -10.45
C HIS A 266 10.57 -5.96 -10.69
N GLN A 267 11.73 -5.50 -11.19
CA GLN A 267 12.94 -6.30 -11.43
C GLN A 267 12.69 -7.58 -12.25
N GLY A 268 11.75 -7.51 -13.21
CA GLY A 268 11.37 -8.63 -14.07
C GLY A 268 10.43 -9.66 -13.42
N MET A 269 9.97 -9.41 -12.19
CA MET A 269 8.94 -10.22 -11.54
C MET A 269 7.54 -9.88 -12.10
N HIS A 270 6.56 -10.74 -11.79
CA HIS A 270 5.19 -10.57 -12.24
C HIS A 270 4.20 -10.73 -11.08
N PRO A 271 3.06 -10.02 -11.13
CA PRO A 271 2.02 -10.10 -10.12
C PRO A 271 1.48 -11.51 -9.97
N LEU A 272 1.27 -11.93 -8.72
CA LEU A 272 0.69 -13.23 -8.39
C LEU A 272 -0.81 -13.19 -8.10
N THR A 273 -1.38 -11.99 -7.95
CA THR A 273 -2.80 -11.70 -7.68
C THR A 273 -3.39 -10.81 -8.77
N PRO A 274 -4.73 -10.72 -8.90
CA PRO A 274 -5.37 -9.59 -9.55
C PRO A 274 -4.84 -8.28 -8.96
N GLN A 275 -4.59 -7.28 -9.82
CA GLN A 275 -4.08 -5.96 -9.42
C GLN A 275 -5.23 -4.97 -9.20
N LEU A 276 -4.90 -3.75 -8.74
CA LEU A 276 -5.85 -2.73 -8.29
C LEU A 276 -7.06 -2.56 -9.24
N MET A 277 -6.81 -2.45 -10.55
CA MET A 277 -7.87 -2.26 -11.52
C MET A 277 -8.67 -3.54 -11.78
N ASP A 278 -8.03 -4.70 -11.71
CA ASP A 278 -8.72 -5.98 -11.87
C ASP A 278 -9.71 -6.20 -10.72
N VAL A 279 -9.26 -5.92 -9.49
CA VAL A 279 -10.09 -5.99 -8.27
C VAL A 279 -11.26 -5.02 -8.38
N TYR A 280 -11.00 -3.75 -8.74
CA TYR A 280 -12.06 -2.77 -8.94
C TYR A 280 -13.08 -3.22 -10.01
N ALA A 281 -12.61 -3.69 -11.16
CA ALA A 281 -13.47 -4.05 -12.28
C ALA A 281 -14.34 -5.30 -11.99
N ILE A 282 -13.74 -6.31 -11.34
CA ILE A 282 -14.48 -7.53 -11.00
C ILE A 282 -15.51 -7.27 -9.88
N GLN A 283 -15.16 -6.45 -8.89
CA GLN A 283 -16.08 -6.02 -7.84
C GLN A 283 -17.22 -5.15 -8.39
N ALA A 284 -16.95 -4.29 -9.37
CA ALA A 284 -18.00 -3.55 -10.07
C ALA A 284 -18.96 -4.47 -10.84
N THR A 285 -18.49 -5.65 -11.26
CA THR A 285 -19.27 -6.61 -12.06
C THR A 285 -20.11 -7.55 -11.19
N TYR A 286 -19.51 -8.09 -10.12
CA TYR A 286 -20.08 -9.14 -9.28
C TYR A 286 -20.37 -8.72 -7.82
N GLY A 287 -19.87 -7.56 -7.38
CA GLY A 287 -19.93 -7.10 -5.99
C GLY A 287 -18.67 -7.46 -5.18
N GLN A 288 -18.41 -6.73 -4.11
CA GLN A 288 -17.29 -6.95 -3.18
C GLN A 288 -17.54 -8.15 -2.26
N ASN A 289 -16.55 -9.04 -2.11
CA ASN A 289 -16.62 -10.08 -1.10
C ASN A 289 -16.30 -9.53 0.28
N LYS A 290 -17.34 -9.22 1.05
CA LYS A 290 -17.24 -8.67 2.42
C LYS A 290 -17.03 -9.74 3.51
N SER A 291 -16.69 -10.97 3.14
CA SER A 291 -16.39 -12.06 4.09
C SER A 291 -14.91 -12.45 4.15
N THR A 292 -14.10 -11.92 3.24
CA THR A 292 -12.66 -12.17 3.19
C THR A 292 -11.95 -11.36 4.26
N HIS A 293 -11.16 -12.04 5.09
CA HIS A 293 -10.27 -11.41 6.08
C HIS A 293 -10.92 -10.46 7.10
N ILE A 294 -12.21 -10.66 7.46
CA ILE A 294 -13.00 -9.82 8.39
C ILE A 294 -12.47 -9.64 9.84
N GLY A 295 -11.29 -10.15 10.17
CA GLY A 295 -10.66 -9.96 11.47
C GLY A 295 -9.19 -9.62 11.26
N ASN A 296 -8.50 -9.25 12.34
CA ASN A 296 -7.14 -8.70 12.26
C ASN A 296 -6.18 -9.57 11.43
N THR A 297 -5.73 -9.01 10.31
CA THR A 297 -4.92 -9.68 9.30
C THR A 297 -3.55 -9.03 9.21
N ILE A 298 -2.50 -9.87 9.18
CA ILE A 298 -1.12 -9.43 8.98
C ILE A 298 -0.70 -9.83 7.56
N TYR A 299 -0.25 -8.86 6.78
CA TYR A 299 0.30 -9.01 5.44
C TYR A 299 1.81 -8.81 5.47
N GLY A 300 2.55 -9.54 4.64
CA GLY A 300 4.02 -9.48 4.62
C GLY A 300 4.66 -10.50 5.56
N PHE A 301 5.61 -10.07 6.39
CA PHE A 301 6.20 -10.92 7.41
C PHE A 301 5.17 -11.29 8.48
N ASN A 302 5.39 -12.41 9.17
CA ASN A 302 4.49 -12.92 10.22
C ASN A 302 3.02 -13.07 9.78
N SER A 303 2.78 -13.20 8.47
CA SER A 303 1.43 -13.19 7.91
C SER A 303 0.56 -14.32 8.45
N ASN A 304 -0.69 -13.97 8.79
CA ASN A 304 -1.71 -14.92 9.21
C ASN A 304 -2.73 -15.23 8.09
N THR A 305 -2.53 -14.68 6.88
CA THR A 305 -3.40 -14.90 5.71
C THR A 305 -3.43 -16.36 5.25
N LYS A 306 -2.35 -17.11 5.55
CA LYS A 306 -2.11 -18.48 5.04
C LYS A 306 -2.05 -18.54 3.51
N LYS A 307 -1.79 -17.40 2.84
CA LYS A 307 -1.65 -17.30 1.38
C LYS A 307 -0.22 -16.92 1.05
N ASP A 308 0.48 -17.76 0.26
CA ASP A 308 1.87 -17.48 -0.13
C ASP A 308 2.03 -16.16 -0.90
N TYR A 309 1.00 -15.70 -1.62
CA TYR A 309 1.01 -14.43 -2.35
C TYR A 309 0.86 -13.17 -1.48
N TYR A 310 0.64 -13.33 -0.18
CA TYR A 310 0.59 -12.26 0.82
C TYR A 310 1.59 -12.46 1.97
N SER A 311 2.43 -13.51 1.90
CA SER A 311 3.33 -13.90 2.98
C SER A 311 4.80 -13.76 2.56
N LEU A 312 5.61 -13.18 3.44
CA LEU A 312 7.07 -13.10 3.31
C LEU A 312 7.72 -13.94 4.41
N LYS A 313 8.74 -14.73 4.07
CA LYS A 313 9.43 -15.64 5.00
C LYS A 313 10.85 -15.14 5.31
N THR A 314 11.55 -14.60 4.31
CA THR A 314 12.91 -14.06 4.45
C THR A 314 13.04 -12.66 3.83
N SER A 315 14.12 -11.94 4.15
CA SER A 315 14.45 -10.61 3.64
C SER A 315 14.67 -10.55 2.12
N GLU A 316 14.85 -11.70 1.47
CA GLU A 316 15.00 -11.82 0.03
C GLU A 316 13.67 -12.08 -0.70
N ASP A 317 12.64 -12.49 0.03
CA ASP A 317 11.32 -12.71 -0.55
C ASP A 317 10.73 -11.39 -1.04
N LYS A 318 10.05 -11.42 -2.18
CA LYS A 318 9.40 -10.27 -2.79
C LYS A 318 8.05 -10.69 -3.33
N ILE A 319 7.05 -9.83 -3.15
CA ILE A 319 5.71 -10.04 -3.70
C ILE A 319 5.26 -8.82 -4.48
N ILE A 320 4.41 -9.05 -5.49
CA ILE A 320 3.70 -8.03 -6.22
C ILE A 320 2.21 -8.37 -6.10
N ALA A 321 1.47 -7.53 -5.39
CA ALA A 321 0.13 -7.86 -4.96
C ALA A 321 -0.75 -6.63 -4.75
N CYS A 322 -2.04 -6.78 -5.05
CA CYS A 322 -3.08 -5.90 -4.54
C CYS A 322 -3.77 -6.57 -3.36
N ILE A 323 -3.90 -5.83 -2.26
CA ILE A 323 -4.52 -6.28 -1.02
C ILE A 323 -6.01 -5.95 -1.05
N TRP A 324 -6.83 -6.96 -0.78
CA TRP A 324 -8.24 -6.79 -0.48
C TRP A 324 -8.49 -7.33 0.92
N ASP A 325 -9.07 -6.48 1.76
CA ASP A 325 -9.52 -6.83 3.10
C ASP A 325 -10.94 -6.28 3.30
N ALA A 326 -11.82 -7.06 3.93
CA ALA A 326 -13.19 -6.65 4.21
C ALA A 326 -13.35 -5.95 5.57
N GLY A 327 -12.34 -6.01 6.43
CA GLY A 327 -12.28 -5.25 7.68
C GLY A 327 -11.57 -6.01 8.79
N GLY A 328 -11.27 -5.33 9.87
CA GLY A 328 -10.41 -5.86 10.92
C GLY A 328 -9.61 -4.71 11.50
N ILE A 329 -8.52 -5.04 12.19
CA ILE A 329 -7.43 -4.12 12.43
C ILE A 329 -6.20 -4.80 11.85
N ASP A 330 -5.76 -4.32 10.70
CA ASP A 330 -4.87 -5.03 9.79
C ASP A 330 -3.49 -4.38 9.77
N THR A 331 -2.46 -5.16 9.48
CA THR A 331 -1.07 -4.72 9.58
C THR A 331 -0.29 -5.09 8.33
N PHE A 332 0.41 -4.11 7.76
CA PHE A 332 1.54 -4.34 6.88
C PHE A 332 2.81 -4.53 7.71
N ASP A 333 3.34 -5.75 7.74
CA ASP A 333 4.57 -6.07 8.45
C ASP A 333 5.70 -6.27 7.44
N PHE A 334 6.57 -5.26 7.35
CA PHE A 334 7.74 -5.26 6.49
C PHE A 334 9.06 -5.20 7.30
N SER A 335 8.99 -5.58 8.58
CA SER A 335 10.04 -5.55 9.62
C SER A 335 11.41 -6.13 9.27
N LYS A 336 11.48 -7.12 8.38
CA LYS A 336 12.74 -7.82 8.10
C LYS A 336 13.50 -7.28 6.90
N TYR A 337 12.98 -6.26 6.23
CA TYR A 337 13.71 -5.66 5.12
C TYR A 337 14.84 -4.76 5.61
N THR A 338 15.89 -4.69 4.79
CA THR A 338 17.13 -3.96 5.07
C THR A 338 17.44 -2.94 3.96
N VAL A 339 16.39 -2.38 3.39
CA VAL A 339 16.40 -1.40 2.30
C VAL A 339 15.32 -0.37 2.59
N ASP A 340 15.52 0.85 2.13
CA ASP A 340 14.54 1.93 2.25
C ASP A 340 13.20 1.51 1.63
N GLN A 341 12.12 1.84 2.33
CA GLN A 341 10.75 1.51 1.95
C GLN A 341 9.89 2.76 1.90
N LYS A 342 8.83 2.70 1.09
CA LYS A 342 7.75 3.67 1.14
C LYS A 342 6.44 2.91 1.31
N ILE A 343 5.84 3.01 2.49
CA ILE A 343 4.61 2.33 2.87
C ILE A 343 3.48 3.35 2.90
N ASP A 344 2.45 3.13 2.09
CA ASP A 344 1.28 4.00 1.98
C ASP A 344 0.01 3.18 2.28
N LEU A 345 -0.65 3.52 3.39
CA LEU A 345 -1.87 2.86 3.85
C LEU A 345 -3.16 3.43 3.23
N SER A 346 -3.05 4.36 2.27
CA SER A 346 -4.22 4.89 1.57
C SER A 346 -4.84 3.87 0.62
N GLU A 347 -6.18 3.83 0.58
CA GLU A 347 -6.90 3.04 -0.40
C GLU A 347 -6.56 3.47 -1.85
N GLY A 348 -6.30 2.50 -2.73
CA GLY A 348 -5.83 2.77 -4.09
C GLY A 348 -4.37 3.24 -4.17
N GLY A 349 -3.68 3.40 -3.03
CA GLY A 349 -2.27 3.75 -2.94
C GLY A 349 -1.34 2.61 -3.35
N PHE A 350 -0.07 2.96 -3.58
CA PHE A 350 1.01 2.02 -3.90
C PHE A 350 2.19 2.23 -2.96
N SER A 351 2.80 1.13 -2.54
CA SER A 351 4.00 1.09 -1.71
C SER A 351 5.21 0.52 -2.46
N ASP A 352 6.39 1.02 -2.11
CA ASP A 352 7.71 0.54 -2.54
C ASP A 352 8.26 -0.34 -1.41
N VAL A 353 8.29 -1.66 -1.62
CA VAL A 353 8.57 -2.64 -0.55
C VAL A 353 9.60 -3.68 -1.00
N GLY A 354 10.56 -4.01 -0.14
CA GLY A 354 11.56 -5.05 -0.42
C GLY A 354 12.49 -4.72 -1.59
N GLY A 355 12.77 -3.43 -1.80
CA GLY A 355 13.63 -2.93 -2.88
C GLY A 355 13.02 -3.07 -4.28
N LEU A 356 11.68 -3.18 -4.35
CA LEU A 356 10.89 -2.96 -5.56
C LEU A 356 10.19 -1.60 -5.46
N ARG A 357 9.66 -1.12 -6.59
CA ARG A 357 8.83 0.10 -6.63
C ARG A 357 7.41 -0.21 -7.09
N ALA A 358 6.44 0.34 -6.38
CA ALA A 358 5.00 0.22 -6.58
C ALA A 358 4.57 -1.24 -6.80
N ASN A 359 5.02 -2.14 -5.92
CA ASN A 359 4.72 -3.57 -5.98
C ASN A 359 3.57 -3.98 -5.07
N ILE A 360 3.28 -3.23 -4.01
CA ILE A 360 2.12 -3.48 -3.14
C ILE A 360 1.10 -2.37 -3.37
N SER A 361 -0.17 -2.72 -3.50
CA SER A 361 -1.27 -1.75 -3.56
C SER A 361 -2.42 -2.18 -2.65
N ILE A 362 -3.22 -1.21 -2.22
CA ILE A 362 -4.44 -1.45 -1.44
C ILE A 362 -5.65 -1.24 -2.35
N ALA A 363 -6.57 -2.21 -2.39
CA ALA A 363 -7.80 -2.07 -3.17
C ALA A 363 -8.71 -0.96 -2.61
N TYR A 364 -9.54 -0.36 -3.46
CA TYR A 364 -10.55 0.59 -3.01
C TYR A 364 -11.53 -0.03 -2.00
N ASP A 365 -11.99 0.75 -1.03
CA ASP A 365 -12.75 0.36 0.18
C ASP A 365 -12.05 -0.66 1.09
N THR A 366 -10.73 -0.79 0.99
CA THR A 366 -9.92 -1.53 1.97
C THR A 366 -9.24 -0.51 2.90
N VAL A 367 -9.32 -0.76 4.20
CA VAL A 367 -8.60 0.03 5.21
C VAL A 367 -7.55 -0.90 5.80
N ILE A 368 -6.31 -0.43 5.89
CA ILE A 368 -5.23 -1.07 6.61
C ILE A 368 -4.78 -0.07 7.67
N GLU A 369 -4.82 -0.46 8.94
CA GLU A 369 -4.63 0.47 10.05
C GLU A 369 -3.15 0.59 10.48
N ASN A 370 -2.34 -0.44 10.28
CA ASN A 370 -1.01 -0.48 10.89
C ASN A 370 0.08 -0.79 9.86
N ALA A 371 1.26 -0.23 10.12
CA ALA A 371 2.46 -0.50 9.33
C ALA A 371 3.69 -0.63 10.22
N ILE A 372 4.58 -1.55 9.85
CA ILE A 372 5.90 -1.74 10.45
C ILE A 372 6.93 -1.64 9.32
N GLY A 373 7.80 -0.62 9.41
CA GLY A 373 8.98 -0.40 8.57
C GLY A 373 10.06 -1.46 8.80
N GLY A 374 11.27 -1.21 8.32
CA GLY A 374 12.41 -2.12 8.30
C GLY A 374 13.58 -1.59 9.11
N SER A 375 14.81 -1.82 8.63
CA SER A 375 16.04 -1.42 9.36
C SER A 375 16.81 -0.29 8.67
N LYS A 376 16.12 0.44 7.80
CA LYS A 376 16.63 1.56 7.00
C LYS A 376 15.56 2.65 6.99
N SER A 377 15.97 3.83 6.53
CA SER A 377 15.12 5.00 6.39
C SER A 377 13.90 4.72 5.52
N ASP A 378 12.76 4.66 6.19
CA ASP A 378 11.46 4.36 5.62
C ASP A 378 10.56 5.58 5.66
N ILE A 379 9.65 5.67 4.69
CA ILE A 379 8.57 6.64 4.69
C ILE A 379 7.27 5.87 4.89
N ILE A 380 6.59 6.11 6.01
CA ILE A 380 5.35 5.43 6.36
C ILE A 380 4.23 6.47 6.44
N SER A 381 3.17 6.27 5.66
CA SER A 381 2.04 7.18 5.59
C SER A 381 0.74 6.44 5.92
N GLY A 382 0.05 6.91 6.95
CA GLY A 382 -1.25 6.47 7.41
C GLY A 382 -2.40 6.85 6.48
N ASN A 383 -3.61 6.86 7.03
CA ASN A 383 -4.86 7.21 6.37
C ASN A 383 -5.79 7.95 7.34
N ASP A 384 -7.09 8.08 7.02
CA ASP A 384 -8.05 8.81 7.87
C ASP A 384 -8.58 7.98 9.07
N ALA A 385 -8.03 6.79 9.31
CA ALA A 385 -8.37 5.94 10.45
C ALA A 385 -7.22 5.95 11.46
N ASN A 386 -7.54 5.67 12.73
CA ASN A 386 -6.53 5.52 13.76
C ASN A 386 -5.49 4.47 13.37
N ASN A 387 -4.24 4.90 13.25
CA ASN A 387 -3.14 4.09 12.79
C ASN A 387 -2.13 3.78 13.90
N LYS A 388 -1.44 2.65 13.74
CA LYS A 388 -0.20 2.37 14.48
C LYS A 388 0.95 2.20 13.50
N LEU A 389 1.87 3.15 13.51
CA LEU A 389 3.01 3.22 12.60
C LEU A 389 4.31 3.04 13.39
N SER A 390 5.21 2.20 12.89
CA SER A 390 6.52 2.00 13.52
C SER A 390 7.63 2.00 12.47
N GLY A 391 8.59 2.92 12.62
CA GLY A 391 9.78 3.02 11.77
C GLY A 391 10.77 1.88 12.00
N GLN A 392 11.03 1.57 13.28
CA GLN A 392 11.97 0.57 13.80
C GLN A 392 13.40 1.08 13.89
N CYS A 393 14.22 0.92 12.86
CA CYS A 393 15.58 1.44 12.87
C CYS A 393 15.87 2.18 11.57
N GLY A 394 16.71 3.20 11.63
CA GLY A 394 16.99 4.10 10.52
C GLY A 394 16.32 5.45 10.74
N ASP A 395 16.72 6.45 9.95
CA ASP A 395 16.10 7.78 10.03
C ASP A 395 14.79 7.75 9.24
N ASP A 396 13.67 7.56 9.94
CA ASP A 396 12.35 7.29 9.38
C ASP A 396 11.49 8.56 9.29
N THR A 397 10.44 8.51 8.48
CA THR A 397 9.44 9.58 8.39
C THR A 397 8.03 9.00 8.43
N LEU A 398 7.28 9.34 9.47
CA LEU A 398 5.96 8.82 9.77
C LEU A 398 4.91 9.94 9.68
N TYR A 399 3.84 9.70 8.94
CA TYR A 399 2.67 10.60 8.84
C TYR A 399 1.41 9.87 9.30
N GLY A 400 0.79 10.30 10.40
CA GLY A 400 -0.47 9.76 10.92
C GLY A 400 -1.65 10.07 9.99
N LYS A 401 -1.78 11.36 9.64
CA LYS A 401 -2.85 11.96 8.84
C LYS A 401 -4.12 12.27 9.62
N GLY A 402 -5.06 11.34 9.65
CA GLY A 402 -6.36 11.59 10.24
C GLY A 402 -6.74 10.48 11.19
N GLY A 403 -7.30 10.84 12.34
CA GLY A 403 -7.61 9.87 13.38
C GLY A 403 -6.62 9.99 14.52
N ASN A 404 -6.83 9.22 15.57
CA ASN A 404 -5.99 9.27 16.76
C ASN A 404 -4.90 8.20 16.64
N ASP A 405 -3.70 8.62 16.29
CA ASP A 405 -2.63 7.76 15.83
C ASP A 405 -1.57 7.47 16.90
N PHE A 406 -0.87 6.36 16.72
CA PHE A 406 0.31 5.98 17.50
C PHE A 406 1.50 5.85 16.57
N LEU A 407 2.46 6.76 16.70
CA LEU A 407 3.67 6.82 15.88
C LEU A 407 4.88 6.50 16.77
N TYR A 408 5.68 5.53 16.33
CA TYR A 408 6.93 5.13 16.98
C TYR A 408 8.06 5.29 15.97
N GLY A 409 8.99 6.21 16.23
CA GLY A 409 10.20 6.41 15.41
C GLY A 409 11.08 5.17 15.50
N GLY A 410 11.74 5.00 16.65
CA GLY A 410 12.57 3.86 16.93
C GLY A 410 14.02 4.26 17.17
N GLU A 411 14.96 3.52 16.58
CA GLU A 411 16.37 3.91 16.57
C GLU A 411 16.70 4.73 15.32
N GLY A 412 17.10 5.98 15.45
CA GLY A 412 17.43 6.85 14.32
C GLY A 412 16.95 8.26 14.57
N ASN A 413 17.30 9.20 13.69
CA ASN A 413 16.79 10.56 13.79
C ASN A 413 15.50 10.66 12.97
N ASP A 414 14.37 10.60 13.64
CA ASP A 414 13.06 10.38 13.02
C ASP A 414 12.24 11.66 12.86
N TYR A 415 11.33 11.64 11.89
CA TYR A 415 10.36 12.72 11.66
C TYR A 415 8.94 12.18 11.82
N LEU A 416 8.24 12.61 12.86
CA LEU A 416 6.90 12.15 13.19
C LEU A 416 5.90 13.30 13.06
N TYR A 417 4.84 13.08 12.29
CA TYR A 417 3.75 14.03 12.08
C TYR A 417 2.41 13.38 12.41
N GLY A 418 1.76 13.78 13.51
CA GLY A 418 0.41 13.31 13.90
C GLY A 418 -0.66 13.78 12.93
N GLU A 419 -0.66 15.09 12.66
CA GLU A 419 -1.63 15.82 11.82
C GLU A 419 -2.99 16.04 12.50
N GLN A 420 -4.05 15.31 12.14
CA GLN A 420 -5.41 15.54 12.69
C GLN A 420 -5.82 14.42 13.65
N GLY A 421 -6.06 14.76 14.92
CA GLY A 421 -6.57 13.81 15.91
C GLY A 421 -5.90 14.01 17.25
N ASP A 422 -6.27 13.21 18.25
CA ASP A 422 -5.49 13.18 19.49
C ASP A 422 -4.41 12.09 19.36
N ASP A 423 -3.18 12.49 19.10
CA ASP A 423 -2.09 11.61 18.67
C ASP A 423 -1.08 11.31 19.78
N TYR A 424 -0.38 10.18 19.62
CA TYR A 424 0.72 9.75 20.47
C TYR A 424 1.97 9.53 19.63
N LEU A 425 2.95 10.42 19.79
CA LEU A 425 4.23 10.40 19.07
C LEU A 425 5.36 10.05 20.05
N TYR A 426 6.14 9.04 19.70
CA TYR A 426 7.32 8.58 20.45
C TYR A 426 8.53 8.59 19.50
N GLY A 427 9.49 9.49 19.72
CA GLY A 427 10.76 9.52 18.96
C GLY A 427 11.62 8.30 19.27
N GLU A 428 11.78 8.01 20.57
CA GLU A 428 12.56 6.92 21.13
C GLU A 428 14.07 7.20 21.18
N GLN A 429 14.89 6.75 20.24
CA GLN A 429 16.36 6.93 20.28
C GLN A 429 16.85 7.71 19.07
N GLY A 430 17.40 8.91 19.26
CA GLY A 430 17.98 9.75 18.23
C GLY A 430 17.61 11.21 18.43
N ASP A 431 18.17 12.10 17.61
CA ASP A 431 17.74 13.50 17.60
C ASP A 431 16.47 13.60 16.73
N ASP A 432 15.29 13.60 17.35
CA ASP A 432 14.00 13.44 16.69
C ASP A 432 13.24 14.75 16.45
N TYR A 433 12.32 14.73 15.48
CA TYR A 433 11.45 15.84 15.12
C TYR A 433 9.98 15.42 15.17
N LEU A 434 9.26 15.86 16.20
CA LEU A 434 7.88 15.48 16.48
C LEU A 434 6.95 16.69 16.31
N ILE A 435 5.89 16.50 15.53
CA ILE A 435 4.80 17.47 15.34
C ILE A 435 3.44 16.79 15.59
N GLY A 436 2.70 17.24 16.62
CA GLY A 436 1.31 16.78 16.85
C GLY A 436 0.35 17.43 15.87
N SER A 437 0.20 18.75 15.96
CA SER A 437 -0.61 19.64 15.12
C SER A 437 -2.00 19.96 15.68
N ASP A 438 -3.07 19.32 15.19
CA ASP A 438 -4.45 19.62 15.58
C ASP A 438 -4.95 18.48 16.48
N GLY A 439 -4.98 18.68 17.79
CA GLY A 439 -5.27 17.56 18.69
C GLY A 439 -5.19 17.91 20.15
N ASN A 440 -5.40 16.93 21.04
CA ASN A 440 -4.77 16.93 22.35
C ASN A 440 -3.71 15.83 22.33
N ASP A 441 -2.50 16.23 22.00
CA ASP A 441 -1.43 15.32 21.61
C ASP A 441 -0.50 15.01 22.78
N TYR A 442 0.11 13.83 22.70
CA TYR A 442 1.21 13.42 23.54
C TYR A 442 2.46 13.22 22.68
N LEU A 443 3.48 14.03 22.92
CA LEU A 443 4.77 13.95 22.25
C LEU A 443 5.84 13.60 23.29
N TYR A 444 6.60 12.53 23.02
CA TYR A 444 7.74 12.11 23.82
C TYR A 444 8.97 11.98 22.92
N GLY A 445 9.99 12.81 23.16
CA GLY A 445 11.25 12.82 22.42
C GLY A 445 12.02 11.52 22.64
N GLY A 446 12.56 11.35 23.84
CA GLY A 446 13.23 10.12 24.25
C GLY A 446 14.70 10.36 24.57
N GLU A 447 15.60 9.64 23.90
CA GLU A 447 17.05 9.84 24.00
C GLU A 447 17.56 10.66 22.81
N GLY A 448 18.06 11.87 23.04
CA GLY A 448 18.61 12.72 21.98
C GLY A 448 18.28 14.18 22.21
N ASN A 449 18.68 15.05 21.28
CA ASN A 449 18.29 16.46 21.34
C ASN A 449 17.09 16.65 20.42
N ASP A 450 15.90 16.63 21.02
CA ASP A 450 14.66 16.51 20.29
C ASP A 450 14.00 17.87 20.04
N TYR A 451 13.24 17.93 18.97
CA TYR A 451 12.36 19.06 18.67
C TYR A 451 10.91 18.60 18.70
N LEU A 452 10.16 19.10 19.66
CA LEU A 452 8.74 18.82 19.84
C LEU A 452 7.95 20.10 19.61
N TRP A 453 7.01 20.06 18.66
CA TRP A 453 6.13 21.19 18.39
C TRP A 453 4.66 20.81 18.31
N ASP A 454 3.83 21.63 18.94
CA ASP A 454 2.38 21.56 18.80
C ASP A 454 1.72 22.92 18.53
N SER A 455 0.57 22.88 17.85
CA SER A 455 -0.12 24.05 17.32
C SER A 455 -1.41 24.42 18.09
N ALA A 456 -2.10 23.47 18.69
CA ALA A 456 -3.40 23.71 19.35
C ALA A 456 -3.80 22.58 20.29
N GLY A 457 -4.68 22.88 21.24
CA GLY A 457 -5.27 21.90 22.16
C GLY A 457 -4.49 21.79 23.46
N ASN A 458 -4.90 20.86 24.34
CA ASN A 458 -4.27 20.69 25.64
C ASN A 458 -3.27 19.54 25.58
N ASN A 459 -2.01 19.87 25.31
CA ASN A 459 -1.00 18.90 24.93
C ASN A 459 -0.06 18.55 26.08
N MET A 460 0.62 17.43 25.93
CA MET A 460 1.71 17.03 26.81
C MET A 460 2.96 16.75 25.96
N LEU A 461 3.99 17.57 26.17
CA LEU A 461 5.30 17.45 25.51
C LEU A 461 6.33 17.06 26.58
N ASP A 462 7.11 16.03 26.33
CA ASP A 462 8.16 15.51 27.21
C ASP A 462 9.43 15.26 26.38
N GLY A 463 10.49 16.04 26.64
CA GLY A 463 11.75 15.97 25.90
C GLY A 463 12.52 14.69 26.20
N GLY A 464 12.70 14.39 27.49
CA GLY A 464 13.34 13.17 27.93
C GLY A 464 14.80 13.40 28.29
N LEU A 465 15.72 12.78 27.55
CA LEU A 465 17.16 12.84 27.80
C LEU A 465 17.85 13.59 26.66
N GLY A 466 18.44 14.74 26.95
CA GLY A 466 19.21 15.54 26.01
C GLY A 466 18.82 17.01 26.08
N ASN A 467 19.27 17.83 25.13
CA ASN A 467 18.94 19.26 25.15
C ASN A 467 17.79 19.52 24.20
N ASP A 468 16.59 19.61 24.73
CA ASP A 468 15.37 19.54 23.94
C ASP A 468 14.76 20.93 23.69
N ILE A 469 13.99 21.02 22.60
CA ILE A 469 13.21 22.20 22.24
C ILE A 469 11.75 21.82 22.23
N LEU A 470 11.01 22.28 23.24
CA LEU A 470 9.58 22.05 23.39
C LEU A 470 8.82 23.34 23.14
N ILE A 471 7.98 23.35 22.10
CA ILE A 471 7.21 24.52 21.72
C ILE A 471 5.73 24.14 21.56
N SER A 472 4.87 24.60 22.45
CA SER A 472 3.43 24.59 22.22
C SER A 472 2.93 25.97 21.76
N SER A 473 1.66 26.05 21.39
CA SER A 473 1.09 27.29 20.85
C SER A 473 -0.14 27.76 21.61
N LYS A 474 -1.26 27.02 21.57
CA LYS A 474 -2.51 27.43 22.22
C LYS A 474 -3.10 26.26 23.00
N GLY A 475 -3.48 26.54 24.24
CA GLY A 475 -4.23 25.60 25.07
C GLY A 475 -3.62 25.54 26.45
N ASP A 476 -4.16 24.68 27.30
CA ASP A 476 -3.61 24.47 28.63
C ASP A 476 -2.65 23.28 28.57
N ASP A 477 -1.38 23.56 28.32
CA ASP A 477 -0.35 22.56 28.00
C ASP A 477 0.51 22.16 29.21
N VAL A 478 1.12 20.98 29.12
CA VAL A 478 2.12 20.47 30.08
C VAL A 478 3.43 20.18 29.35
N LEU A 479 4.50 20.85 29.74
CA LEU A 479 5.84 20.67 29.16
C LEU A 479 6.81 20.14 30.22
N TYR A 480 7.54 19.08 29.89
CA TYR A 480 8.63 18.48 30.66
C TYR A 480 9.92 18.52 29.84
N GLY A 481 10.93 19.27 30.28
CA GLY A 481 12.24 19.29 29.62
C GLY A 481 12.94 17.94 29.79
N GLY A 482 13.30 17.61 31.03
CA GLY A 482 13.87 16.31 31.38
C GLY A 482 15.31 16.45 31.86
N GLU A 483 16.21 15.61 31.36
CA GLU A 483 17.64 15.75 31.64
C GLU A 483 18.34 16.50 30.52
N GLY A 484 18.87 17.70 30.79
CA GLY A 484 19.71 18.44 29.84
C GLY A 484 19.50 19.93 29.95
N ASN A 485 19.75 20.67 28.88
CA ASN A 485 19.54 22.12 28.89
C ASN A 485 18.42 22.45 27.92
N ASP A 486 17.21 22.56 28.46
CA ASP A 486 16.02 22.53 27.64
C ASP A 486 15.49 23.94 27.35
N TYR A 487 14.81 24.08 26.22
CA TYR A 487 14.09 25.28 25.84
C TYR A 487 12.59 24.98 25.80
N LEU A 488 11.84 25.60 26.72
CA LEU A 488 10.39 25.40 26.84
C LEU A 488 9.66 26.70 26.51
N ASP A 489 8.81 26.68 25.49
CA ASP A 489 7.88 27.76 25.13
C ASP A 489 6.45 27.22 25.04
N ALA A 490 5.65 27.45 26.07
CA ALA A 490 4.27 26.94 26.14
C ALA A 490 3.24 27.88 25.48
N GLY A 491 3.67 28.92 24.77
CA GLY A 491 2.76 29.80 24.04
C GLY A 491 1.70 30.50 24.92
N MET A 492 0.43 30.27 24.58
CA MET A 492 -0.75 30.90 25.19
C MET A 492 -1.60 29.88 25.95
N GLY A 493 -2.18 30.28 27.08
CA GLY A 493 -3.09 29.45 27.88
C GLY A 493 -2.62 29.30 29.33
N ASN A 494 -3.12 28.30 30.05
CA ASN A 494 -2.73 28.04 31.43
C ASN A 494 -1.80 26.84 31.53
N ASN A 495 -0.51 27.09 31.36
CA ASN A 495 0.44 26.00 31.16
C ASN A 495 1.15 25.59 32.46
N LYS A 496 1.63 24.35 32.47
CA LYS A 496 2.52 23.82 33.50
C LYS A 496 3.85 23.43 32.87
N LEU A 497 4.94 23.93 33.42
CA LEU A 497 6.30 23.72 32.92
C LEU A 497 7.18 23.12 34.02
N THR A 498 7.97 22.13 33.65
CA THR A 498 9.01 21.48 34.48
C THR A 498 10.27 21.43 33.63
N GLY A 499 11.34 22.09 34.08
CA GLY A 499 12.63 22.07 33.35
C GLY A 499 13.33 20.73 33.51
N GLY A 500 13.42 20.25 34.75
CA GLY A 500 14.11 19.03 35.09
C GLY A 500 15.52 19.32 35.61
N THR A 501 16.53 18.63 35.08
CA THR A 501 17.92 18.83 35.51
C THR A 501 18.73 19.46 34.41
N GLY A 502 19.52 20.49 34.75
CA GLY A 502 20.42 21.18 33.82
C GLY A 502 19.95 22.61 33.61
N TYR A 503 20.51 23.34 32.64
CA TYR A 503 20.32 24.79 32.51
C TYR A 503 19.14 25.13 31.60
N ASP A 504 17.95 25.25 32.18
CA ASP A 504 16.72 25.35 31.40
C ASP A 504 16.30 26.79 31.09
N THR A 505 15.61 26.94 29.96
CA THR A 505 15.09 28.21 29.48
C THR A 505 13.57 28.16 29.38
N PHE A 506 12.89 28.88 30.27
CA PHE A 506 11.45 29.09 30.20
C PHE A 506 11.14 30.36 29.40
N SER A 507 10.58 30.20 28.20
CA SER A 507 10.35 31.26 27.23
C SER A 507 8.88 31.69 27.17
N PHE A 508 8.63 33.00 27.13
CA PHE A 508 7.27 33.54 27.02
C PHE A 508 7.17 34.72 26.05
N ASN A 509 6.17 34.66 25.17
CA ASN A 509 5.78 35.80 24.33
C ASN A 509 5.06 36.87 25.17
N ILE A 510 5.49 38.13 25.08
CA ILE A 510 4.88 39.25 25.82
C ILE A 510 3.91 40.08 24.99
N GLU A 511 3.62 39.71 23.74
CA GLU A 511 2.69 40.46 22.89
C GLU A 511 1.25 39.95 23.06
N ASN A 512 0.38 40.83 23.60
CA ASN A 512 -1.05 40.56 23.79
C ASN A 512 -1.35 39.22 24.47
N ASN A 513 -0.50 38.82 25.41
CA ASN A 513 -0.55 37.54 26.09
C ASN A 513 -1.32 37.64 27.40
N ASP A 514 -2.39 36.85 27.55
CA ASP A 514 -3.25 36.78 28.74
C ASP A 514 -3.16 35.41 29.46
N SER A 515 -2.01 34.75 29.36
CA SER A 515 -1.73 33.42 29.92
C SER A 515 -1.43 33.44 31.43
N SER A 516 -1.58 32.26 32.05
CA SER A 516 -1.14 32.02 33.42
C SER A 516 -0.37 30.71 33.53
N ASN A 517 0.94 30.81 33.70
CA ASN A 517 1.86 29.68 33.63
C ASN A 517 2.37 29.32 35.03
N LEU A 518 2.63 28.04 35.27
CA LEU A 518 3.22 27.51 36.50
C LEU A 518 4.53 26.78 36.18
N ILE A 519 5.66 27.32 36.66
CA ILE A 519 6.96 26.65 36.64
C ILE A 519 7.14 25.93 37.98
N THR A 520 7.42 24.63 37.92
CA THR A 520 7.32 23.74 39.09
C THR A 520 8.62 23.47 39.84
N ASP A 521 9.77 23.71 39.21
CA ASP A 521 11.08 23.27 39.70
C ASP A 521 12.23 24.26 39.45
N PHE A 522 11.91 25.52 39.12
CA PHE A 522 12.90 26.56 38.80
C PHE A 522 14.08 26.61 39.79
N GLU A 523 15.31 26.48 39.30
CA GLU A 523 16.54 26.54 40.09
C GLU A 523 17.34 27.82 39.80
N SER A 524 17.47 28.67 40.82
CA SER A 524 18.18 29.96 40.71
C SER A 524 19.65 29.79 40.31
N GLY A 525 20.08 30.50 39.29
CA GLY A 525 21.46 30.46 38.77
C GLY A 525 21.77 29.25 37.90
N ILE A 526 20.76 28.41 37.63
CA ILE A 526 20.79 27.32 36.67
C ILE A 526 19.77 27.64 35.56
N ASP A 527 18.53 27.89 35.96
CA ASP A 527 17.46 28.20 35.03
C ASP A 527 17.33 29.70 34.76
N LYS A 528 16.67 30.02 33.65
CA LYS A 528 16.35 31.42 33.30
C LYS A 528 14.98 31.57 32.68
N ILE A 529 14.37 32.73 32.92
CA ILE A 529 13.19 33.18 32.19
C ILE A 529 13.62 34.04 31.01
N PHE A 530 13.17 33.67 29.81
CA PHE A 530 13.36 34.43 28.58
C PHE A 530 12.05 35.07 28.12
N LEU A 531 12.06 36.39 27.93
CA LEU A 531 10.91 37.14 27.45
C LEU A 531 11.16 37.69 26.05
N TYR A 532 10.23 37.44 25.13
CA TYR A 532 10.36 37.86 23.74
C TYR A 532 9.07 38.46 23.20
N LYS A 533 9.20 39.26 22.14
CA LYS A 533 8.09 39.69 21.29
C LYS A 533 8.31 39.12 19.89
N LYS A 534 7.28 38.48 19.34
CA LYS A 534 7.29 37.98 17.95
C LYS A 534 7.15 39.16 16.98
N THR A 535 7.93 39.20 15.91
CA THR A 535 7.84 40.21 14.85
C THR A 535 7.98 39.56 13.49
N ASP A 536 7.67 40.30 12.42
CA ASP A 536 7.85 39.83 11.03
C ASP A 536 9.31 39.44 10.73
N ASP A 537 10.28 40.03 11.43
CA ASP A 537 11.72 39.76 11.31
C ASP A 537 12.24 38.72 12.34
N GLY A 538 11.35 38.08 13.11
CA GLY A 538 11.68 37.07 14.12
C GLY A 538 11.44 37.51 15.58
N ASN A 539 11.98 36.75 16.54
CA ASN A 539 11.80 37.01 17.97
C ASN A 539 12.77 38.09 18.47
N ILE A 540 12.23 39.16 19.04
CA ILE A 540 13.02 40.24 19.67
C ILE A 540 12.99 40.07 21.18
N THR A 541 14.16 39.91 21.81
CA THR A 541 14.28 39.86 23.27
C THR A 541 13.80 41.16 23.92
N LYS A 542 13.05 41.04 25.01
CA LYS A 542 12.50 42.18 25.75
C LYS A 542 12.91 42.13 27.20
N LYS A 543 13.30 43.30 27.71
CA LYS A 543 13.50 43.54 29.14
C LYS A 543 12.24 44.19 29.68
N ILE A 544 11.66 43.63 30.73
CA ILE A 544 10.49 44.18 31.42
C ILE A 544 10.96 45.06 32.58
N ASN A 545 10.32 46.21 32.74
CA ASN A 545 10.54 47.06 33.89
C ASN A 545 9.70 46.55 35.07
N ILE A 546 10.34 46.06 36.13
CA ILE A 546 9.64 45.62 37.34
C ILE A 546 9.36 46.81 38.26
N VAL A 547 8.09 47.03 38.57
CA VAL A 547 7.60 48.11 39.43
C VAL A 547 6.83 47.53 40.62
N ASN A 548 6.94 48.20 41.77
CA ASN A 548 6.16 47.85 42.96
C ASN A 548 4.76 48.51 42.90
N SER A 549 3.95 48.09 41.92
CA SER A 549 2.61 48.63 41.67
C SER A 549 1.67 47.56 41.13
N ASN A 550 0.42 47.58 41.57
CA ASN A 550 -0.64 46.76 40.97
C ASN A 550 -1.25 47.41 39.71
N HIS A 551 -0.97 48.70 39.49
CA HIS A 551 -1.31 49.40 38.25
C HIS A 551 -0.06 49.40 37.35
N LEU A 552 -0.06 48.51 36.37
CA LEU A 552 1.03 48.31 35.42
C LEU A 552 0.74 49.02 34.11
N ASN A 553 1.68 49.83 33.61
CA ASN A 553 1.67 50.32 32.23
C ASN A 553 2.10 49.20 31.25
N ASN A 554 1.98 49.45 29.94
CA ASN A 554 2.41 48.49 28.93
C ASN A 554 3.93 48.19 29.08
N ASN A 555 4.30 46.90 29.06
CA ASN A 555 5.64 46.37 29.30
C ASN A 555 6.20 46.60 30.72
N GLU A 556 5.35 46.92 31.70
CA GLU A 556 5.71 46.87 33.12
C GLU A 556 5.25 45.55 33.74
N GLY A 557 6.03 45.06 34.71
CA GLY A 557 5.69 43.90 35.51
C GLY A 557 5.74 44.19 37.01
N ASN A 558 5.10 43.36 37.81
CA ASN A 558 5.22 43.33 39.27
C ASN A 558 5.62 41.92 39.70
N LEU A 559 6.61 41.83 40.60
CA LEU A 559 7.12 40.59 41.17
C LEU A 559 6.80 40.58 42.67
N TYR A 560 6.08 39.57 43.15
CA TYR A 560 5.77 39.44 44.57
C TYR A 560 5.72 37.97 45.02
N TYR A 561 6.13 37.73 46.26
CA TYR A 561 6.08 36.41 46.87
C TYR A 561 4.81 36.22 47.72
N ASP A 562 4.02 35.21 47.39
CA ASP A 562 2.88 34.75 48.19
C ASP A 562 3.35 33.68 49.19
N ASN A 563 3.56 34.11 50.43
CA ASN A 563 3.97 33.24 51.54
C ASN A 563 2.96 32.12 51.84
N VAL A 564 1.67 32.28 51.49
CA VAL A 564 0.62 31.29 51.82
C VAL A 564 0.72 30.09 50.91
N ASN A 565 0.91 30.34 49.61
CA ASN A 565 0.97 29.30 48.59
C ASN A 565 2.41 28.87 48.26
N ASN A 566 3.42 29.54 48.82
CA ASN A 566 4.83 29.35 48.49
C ASN A 566 5.10 29.57 46.99
N ILE A 567 4.55 30.65 46.43
CA ILE A 567 4.65 30.97 45.01
C ILE A 567 5.20 32.39 44.83
N THR A 568 6.23 32.53 44.02
CA THR A 568 6.65 33.83 43.47
C THR A 568 5.85 34.10 42.21
N ASN A 569 5.16 35.24 42.18
CA ASN A 569 4.29 35.65 41.09
C ASN A 569 4.95 36.79 40.30
N LEU A 570 5.24 36.56 39.03
CA LEU A 570 5.63 37.59 38.07
C LEU A 570 4.42 37.91 37.17
N LYS A 571 3.85 39.10 37.34
CA LYS A 571 2.72 39.56 36.54
C LYS A 571 3.15 40.68 35.62
N ILE A 572 2.94 40.55 34.31
CA ILE A 572 3.38 41.49 33.27
C ILE A 572 2.18 42.00 32.50
N ASN A 573 2.05 43.31 32.30
CA ASN A 573 1.04 43.88 31.40
C ASN A 573 1.55 43.86 29.94
N THR A 574 0.87 43.09 29.10
CA THR A 574 1.25 42.75 27.72
C THR A 574 0.38 43.44 26.66
N ALA A 575 -0.64 44.19 27.09
CA ALA A 575 -1.60 44.79 26.18
C ALA A 575 -1.04 45.99 25.42
N GLU A 576 -1.22 45.99 24.09
CA GLU A 576 -0.89 47.15 23.24
C GLU A 576 -2.05 48.16 23.10
N ILE A 577 -3.25 47.81 23.56
CA ILE A 577 -4.48 48.63 23.50
C ILE A 577 -5.13 48.83 24.88
N SER A 578 -6.22 49.60 24.95
CA SER A 578 -6.80 50.13 26.21
C SER A 578 -7.33 49.09 27.22
N THR A 579 -7.50 47.82 26.83
CA THR A 579 -7.89 46.74 27.74
C THR A 579 -6.66 45.97 28.20
N PRO A 580 -6.32 45.96 29.50
CA PRO A 580 -5.16 45.24 30.02
C PRO A 580 -5.27 43.74 29.76
N GLN A 581 -4.14 43.13 29.40
CA GLN A 581 -3.91 41.69 29.30
C GLN A 581 -2.69 41.37 30.15
N TYR A 582 -2.70 40.23 30.83
CA TYR A 582 -1.65 39.90 31.78
C TYR A 582 -1.06 38.53 31.52
N LEU A 583 0.25 38.51 31.24
CA LEU A 583 1.06 37.31 31.37
C LEU A 583 1.38 37.11 32.85
N ASN A 584 0.95 36.00 33.42
CA ASN A 584 1.27 35.59 34.78
C ASN A 584 2.24 34.41 34.71
N ILE A 585 3.38 34.51 35.38
CA ILE A 585 4.37 33.43 35.54
C ILE A 585 4.49 33.17 37.04
N ASN A 586 4.07 31.98 37.45
CA ASN A 586 4.07 31.54 38.84
C ASN A 586 5.19 30.53 39.03
N LEU A 587 6.07 30.77 40.00
CA LEU A 587 7.18 29.88 40.33
C LEU A 587 6.98 29.30 41.72
N ILE A 588 7.07 27.98 41.88
CA ILE A 588 7.05 27.34 43.20
C ILE A 588 8.34 27.67 43.94
N GLY A 589 8.27 28.44 45.01
CA GLY A 589 9.43 28.91 45.76
C GLY A 589 9.52 30.43 45.89
N LYS A 590 10.59 30.91 46.52
CA LYS A 590 10.85 32.34 46.76
C LYS A 590 12.03 32.80 45.92
N TYR A 591 11.76 33.72 44.98
CA TYR A 591 12.76 34.27 44.05
C TYR A 591 12.67 35.79 43.98
N GLU A 592 13.81 36.44 43.78
CA GLU A 592 13.95 37.86 43.50
C GLU A 592 14.24 38.09 42.01
N TYR A 593 14.28 39.34 41.55
CA TYR A 593 14.44 39.65 40.13
C TYR A 593 15.74 39.10 39.53
N GLU A 594 16.85 39.20 40.26
CA GLU A 594 18.15 38.71 39.81
C GLU A 594 18.17 37.19 39.62
N ASP A 595 17.38 36.44 40.40
CA ASP A 595 17.31 34.97 40.31
C ASP A 595 16.67 34.51 38.99
N LEU A 596 15.79 35.33 38.40
CA LEU A 596 14.99 34.97 37.22
C LEU A 596 15.67 35.30 35.88
N PHE A 597 16.58 36.29 35.87
CA PHE A 597 17.04 36.94 34.63
C PHE A 597 18.57 37.07 34.49
N CYS A 598 19.37 36.61 35.46
CA CYS A 598 20.83 36.79 35.46
C CYS A 598 21.62 35.53 35.09
#